data_AF-A0A976QW62-F1
#
_entry.id   AF-A0A976QW62-F1
#
_cell.length_a   1.000
_cell.length_b   1.000
_cell.length_c   1.000
_cell.angle_alpha   90.00
_cell.angle_beta   90.00
_cell.angle_gamma   90.00
#
_symmetry.space_group_name_H-M   'P 1'
#
loop_
_entity.id
_entity.type
_entity.pdbx_description
1 polymer ?
#
loop_
_entity_poly.entity_id
_entity_poly.type
_entity_poly.pdbx_seq_one_letter_code
_entity_poly.pdbx_strand_id
1 'polypeptide(L)'
;MTTKELVNRIVRWTELLKSNKYPPLGNEVAEGPNSKFTNFSLQHIMEKYNFLPSLMVKREFLLSMASKNPELVKDAFFGDKFKYNVETDLPPPEKVPVAKEEVKPH
;
A
#
# COMPACT_ATOMS: atom_id res chain seq x y z
N MET A 1 -20.74 -18.54 -1.32
CA MET A 1 -19.48 -18.96 -1.99
C MET A 1 -18.92 -20.11 -1.19
N THR A 2 -18.68 -21.27 -1.82
CA THR A 2 -18.12 -22.41 -1.10
C THR A 2 -16.67 -22.13 -0.73
N THR A 3 -16.21 -22.62 0.42
CA THR A 3 -14.88 -22.33 0.98
C THR A 3 -13.75 -22.67 -0.01
N LYS A 4 -13.94 -23.73 -0.81
CA LYS A 4 -12.99 -24.17 -1.84
C LYS A 4 -12.82 -23.17 -2.99
N GLU A 5 -13.90 -22.53 -3.45
CA GLU A 5 -13.85 -21.52 -4.51
C GLU A 5 -13.10 -20.26 -4.05
N LEU A 6 -13.34 -19.84 -2.82
CA LEU A 6 -12.65 -18.70 -2.20
C LEU A 6 -11.15 -18.94 -2.06
N VAL A 7 -10.76 -20.12 -1.55
CA VAL A 7 -9.35 -20.52 -1.43
C VAL A 7 -8.67 -20.55 -2.79
N ASN A 8 -9.30 -21.19 -3.79
CA ASN A 8 -8.75 -21.22 -5.15
C ASN A 8 -8.58 -19.83 -5.74
N ARG A 9 -9.53 -18.92 -5.48
CA ARG A 9 -9.44 -17.52 -5.92
C ARG A 9 -8.25 -16.79 -5.27
N ILE A 10 -8.06 -16.94 -3.95
CA ILE A 10 -6.95 -16.32 -3.22
C ILE A 10 -5.60 -16.83 -3.73
N VAL A 11 -5.47 -18.15 -3.89
CA VAL A 11 -4.24 -18.78 -4.40
C VAL A 11 -3.94 -18.29 -5.81
N ARG A 12 -4.94 -18.24 -6.70
CA ARG A 12 -4.78 -17.75 -8.07
C ARG A 12 -4.26 -16.32 -8.12
N TRP A 13 -4.85 -15.42 -7.32
CA TRP A 13 -4.39 -14.03 -7.26
C TRP A 13 -2.99 -13.90 -6.67
N THR A 14 -2.68 -14.71 -5.65
CA THR A 14 -1.36 -14.71 -5.00
C THR A 14 -0.28 -15.16 -5.97
N GLU A 15 -0.50 -16.25 -6.70
CA GLU A 15 0.44 -16.75 -7.71
C GLU A 15 0.60 -15.75 -8.86
N LEU A 16 -0.48 -15.15 -9.34
CA LEU A 16 -0.43 -14.15 -10.40
C LEU A 16 0.34 -12.88 -9.98
N LEU A 17 0.22 -12.46 -8.72
CA LEU A 17 0.96 -11.31 -8.18
C LEU A 17 2.43 -11.62 -7.89
N LYS A 18 2.77 -12.89 -7.58
CA LYS A 18 4.17 -13.33 -7.45
C LYS A 18 4.86 -13.45 -8.80
N SER A 19 4.16 -13.97 -9.81
CA SER A 19 4.73 -14.18 -11.15
C SER A 19 4.92 -12.88 -11.91
N ASN A 20 4.07 -11.87 -11.66
CA ASN A 20 4.17 -10.57 -12.31
C ASN A 20 5.11 -9.65 -11.53
N LYS A 21 6.30 -9.44 -12.08
CA LYS A 21 7.19 -8.36 -11.67
C LYS A 21 6.49 -7.01 -11.91
N TYR A 22 6.75 -6.03 -11.06
CA TYR A 22 6.21 -4.67 -11.25
C TYR A 22 6.53 -4.18 -12.66
N PRO A 23 5.52 -3.67 -13.41
CA PRO A 23 5.76 -3.18 -14.75
C PRO A 23 6.76 -2.02 -14.70
N PRO A 24 7.62 -1.90 -15.71
CA PRO A 24 8.53 -0.78 -15.80
C PRO A 24 7.75 0.54 -15.86
N LEU A 25 8.28 1.61 -15.25
CA LEU A 25 7.59 2.90 -15.16
C LEU A 25 7.32 3.57 -16.52
N GLY A 26 7.79 2.99 -17.63
CA GLY A 26 7.61 3.53 -18.98
C GLY A 26 8.53 4.69 -19.31
N ASN A 27 9.47 5.02 -18.41
CA ASN A 27 10.50 6.05 -18.58
C ASN A 27 11.87 5.44 -18.94
N GLU A 28 11.89 4.17 -19.37
CA GLU A 28 13.12 3.48 -19.78
C GLU A 28 13.63 3.98 -21.14
N VAL A 29 12.74 4.58 -21.94
CA VAL A 29 13.06 5.23 -23.22
C VAL A 29 13.04 6.74 -23.01
N ALA A 30 14.23 7.33 -22.90
CA ALA A 30 14.38 8.76 -22.64
C ALA A 30 13.82 9.64 -23.78
N GLU A 31 13.98 9.22 -25.04
CA GLU A 31 13.52 9.96 -26.22
C GLU A 31 13.13 9.00 -27.35
N GLY A 32 12.14 9.38 -28.17
CA GLY A 32 11.71 8.62 -29.37
C GLY A 32 10.24 8.21 -29.38
N PRO A 33 9.79 7.52 -30.45
CA PRO A 33 8.42 7.01 -30.53
C PRO A 33 8.16 6.02 -29.39
N ASN A 34 7.06 6.22 -28.66
CA ASN A 34 6.69 5.55 -27.40
C ASN A 34 7.37 6.07 -26.12
N SER A 35 8.21 7.11 -26.20
CA SER A 35 8.65 7.83 -24.99
C SER A 35 7.45 8.54 -24.35
N LYS A 36 7.31 8.39 -23.04
CA LYS A 36 6.30 9.10 -22.25
C LYS A 36 6.87 10.42 -21.77
N PHE A 37 6.00 11.40 -21.60
CA PHE A 37 6.40 12.66 -20.98
C PHE A 37 7.03 12.40 -19.60
N THR A 38 8.24 12.91 -19.40
CA THR A 38 8.93 12.89 -18.12
C THR A 38 9.76 14.15 -17.97
N ASN A 39 9.64 14.83 -16.83
CA ASN A 39 10.57 15.88 -16.40
C ASN A 39 11.45 15.38 -15.24
N PHE A 40 11.67 14.06 -15.20
CA PHE A 40 12.38 13.36 -14.14
C PHE A 40 13.64 12.73 -14.71
N SER A 41 14.79 12.97 -14.07
CA SER A 41 16.12 12.55 -14.52
C SER A 41 16.88 11.64 -13.53
N LEU A 42 16.22 11.22 -12.44
CA LEU A 42 16.80 10.37 -11.40
C LEU A 42 16.36 8.90 -11.54
N GLN A 43 16.35 8.37 -12.76
CA GLN A 43 15.88 6.99 -13.06
C GLN A 43 16.66 5.93 -12.27
N HIS A 44 17.98 6.07 -12.16
CA HIS A 44 18.87 5.16 -11.42
C HIS A 44 18.62 5.11 -9.90
N ILE A 45 17.96 6.15 -9.35
CA ILE A 45 17.46 6.13 -7.97
C ILE A 45 16.09 5.48 -7.95
N MET A 46 15.20 5.95 -8.83
CA MET A 46 13.80 5.53 -8.86
C MET A 46 13.62 4.04 -9.14
N GLU A 47 14.50 3.42 -9.94
CA GLU A 47 14.44 1.99 -10.26
C GLU A 47 14.32 1.07 -9.04
N LYS A 48 14.95 1.45 -7.92
CA LYS A 48 14.92 0.72 -6.64
C LYS A 48 13.59 0.89 -5.90
N TYR A 49 12.86 1.95 -6.23
CA TYR A 49 11.63 2.39 -5.57
C TYR A 49 10.43 2.46 -6.53
N ASN A 50 10.52 1.85 -7.72
CA ASN A 50 9.46 1.83 -8.73
C ASN A 50 8.11 1.30 -8.21
N PHE A 51 8.12 0.53 -7.13
CA PHE A 51 6.91 0.02 -6.48
C PHE A 51 6.14 1.06 -5.67
N LEU A 52 6.78 2.19 -5.29
CA LEU A 52 6.19 3.19 -4.39
C LEU A 52 4.86 3.76 -4.89
N PRO A 53 4.71 4.18 -6.16
CA PRO A 53 3.43 4.72 -6.64
C PRO A 53 2.29 3.71 -6.49
N SER A 54 2.51 2.45 -6.91
CA SER A 54 1.50 1.40 -6.74
C SER A 54 1.22 1.07 -5.28
N LEU A 55 2.22 1.14 -4.41
CA LEU A 55 2.05 0.95 -2.97
C LEU A 55 1.16 2.04 -2.36
N MET A 56 1.41 3.31 -2.69
CA MET A 56 0.63 4.43 -2.15
C MET A 56 -0.83 4.38 -2.62
N VAL A 57 -1.08 4.12 -3.91
CA VAL A 57 -2.44 3.95 -4.43
C VAL A 57 -3.19 2.80 -3.73
N LYS A 58 -2.52 1.66 -3.50
CA LYS A 58 -3.12 0.55 -2.75
C LYS A 58 -3.46 0.94 -1.31
N ARG A 59 -2.61 1.75 -0.65
CA ARG A 59 -2.87 2.25 0.71
C ARG A 59 -4.06 3.21 0.75
N GLU A 60 -4.13 4.15 -0.20
CA GLU A 60 -5.27 5.07 -0.32
C GLU A 60 -6.59 4.32 -0.49
N PHE A 61 -6.60 3.31 -1.35
CA PHE A 61 -7.78 2.46 -1.56
C PHE A 61 -8.14 1.64 -0.31
N LEU A 62 -7.12 1.07 0.36
CA LEU A 62 -7.32 0.31 1.59
C LEU A 62 -7.92 1.17 2.70
N LEU A 63 -7.45 2.40 2.87
CA LEU A 63 -7.99 3.36 3.84
C LEU A 63 -9.47 3.65 3.57
N SER A 64 -9.84 3.85 2.30
CA SER A 64 -11.24 4.07 1.91
C SER A 64 -12.13 2.84 2.13
N MET A 65 -11.59 1.63 2.05
CA MET A 65 -12.36 0.41 2.35
C MET A 65 -12.46 0.18 3.86
N ALA A 66 -11.37 0.38 4.58
CA ALA A 66 -11.29 0.21 6.03
C ALA A 66 -12.19 1.21 6.77
N SER A 67 -12.38 2.42 6.24
CA SER A 67 -13.32 3.39 6.82
C SER A 67 -14.77 2.90 6.79
N LYS A 68 -15.13 2.05 5.82
CA LYS A 68 -16.46 1.43 5.72
C LYS A 68 -16.56 0.12 6.50
N ASN A 69 -15.49 -0.67 6.52
CA ASN A 69 -15.41 -1.92 7.25
C ASN A 69 -13.98 -2.16 7.78
N PRO A 70 -13.71 -1.85 9.05
CA PRO A 70 -12.36 -1.97 9.63
C PRO A 70 -11.92 -3.43 9.82
N GLU A 71 -12.85 -4.39 9.87
CA GLU A 71 -12.53 -5.82 10.05
C GLU A 71 -11.80 -6.40 8.83
N LEU A 72 -11.84 -5.74 7.67
CA LEU A 72 -11.15 -6.16 6.43
C LEU A 72 -9.64 -6.33 6.60
N VAL A 73 -9.02 -5.60 7.52
CA VAL A 73 -7.57 -5.62 7.77
C VAL A 73 -7.19 -6.37 9.04
N LYS A 74 -8.16 -6.83 9.83
CA LYS A 74 -7.89 -7.56 11.08
C LYS A 74 -7.04 -8.81 10.83
N ASP A 75 -7.35 -9.48 9.74
CA ASP A 75 -6.68 -10.66 9.24
C ASP A 75 -5.39 -10.33 8.44
N ALA A 76 -5.13 -9.07 8.09
CA ALA A 76 -3.88 -8.70 7.43
C ALA A 76 -2.69 -8.70 8.41
N PHE A 77 -2.94 -8.66 9.72
CA PHE A 77 -1.92 -8.60 10.78
C PHE A 77 -1.46 -9.98 11.29
N PHE A 78 -1.67 -11.06 10.53
CA PHE A 78 -1.38 -12.45 10.94
C PHE A 78 0.11 -12.83 11.07
N GLY A 79 0.98 -11.89 11.40
CA GLY A 79 2.34 -12.21 11.83
C GLY A 79 2.80 -11.28 12.94
N ASP A 80 3.15 -11.84 14.09
CA ASP A 80 3.72 -11.08 15.22
C ASP A 80 4.99 -10.30 14.80
N LYS A 81 5.68 -10.77 13.75
CA LYS A 81 6.87 -10.13 13.19
C LYS A 81 6.61 -8.73 12.57
N PHE A 82 5.36 -8.42 12.21
CA PHE A 82 5.00 -7.16 11.53
C PHE A 82 3.85 -6.41 12.21
N LYS A 83 3.41 -6.87 13.39
CA LYS A 83 2.47 -6.15 14.24
C LYS A 83 3.19 -4.98 14.90
N TYR A 84 2.71 -3.76 14.63
CA TYR A 84 3.08 -2.55 15.39
C TYR A 84 2.07 -2.24 16.50
N ASN A 85 1.08 -3.11 16.70
CA ASN A 85 0.10 -2.99 17.77
C ASN A 85 0.72 -3.49 19.07
N VAL A 86 0.59 -2.71 20.14
CA VAL A 86 0.94 -3.15 21.48
C VAL A 86 -0.29 -3.88 22.03
N GLU A 87 -0.20 -5.20 22.18
CA GLU A 87 -1.21 -5.98 22.91
C GLU A 87 -1.05 -5.64 24.40
N THR A 88 -2.05 -4.98 24.97
CA THR A 88 -2.06 -4.54 26.37
C THR A 88 -3.46 -4.74 26.96
N ASP A 89 -3.51 -5.16 28.22
CA ASP A 89 -4.74 -5.27 29.01
C ASP A 89 -5.24 -3.89 29.50
N LEU A 90 -4.50 -2.83 29.19
CA LEU A 90 -4.85 -1.47 29.56
C LEU A 90 -6.02 -0.95 28.70
N PRO A 91 -6.97 -0.21 29.29
CA PRO A 91 -8.06 0.40 28.53
C PRO A 91 -7.51 1.40 27.50
N PRO A 92 -8.21 1.59 26.36
CA PRO A 92 -7.82 2.59 25.38
C PRO A 92 -7.73 3.98 26.03
N PRO A 93 -6.74 4.81 25.68
CA PRO A 93 -6.62 6.15 26.27
C PRO A 93 -7.85 6.99 25.90
N GLU A 94 -8.51 7.56 26.92
CA GLU A 94 -9.74 8.37 26.75
C GLU A 94 -9.54 9.64 25.91
N LYS A 95 -8.29 10.08 25.74
CA LYS A 95 -7.93 11.26 24.95
C LYS A 95 -6.75 10.91 24.05
N VAL A 96 -7.03 10.72 22.77
CA VAL A 96 -5.98 10.78 21.74
C VAL A 96 -5.61 12.25 21.62
N PRO A 97 -4.38 12.68 21.95
CA PRO A 97 -3.96 14.04 21.72
C PRO A 97 -3.96 14.28 20.21
N VAL A 98 -5.00 14.92 19.70
CA VAL A 98 -5.00 15.47 18.35
C VAL A 98 -3.91 16.53 18.36
N ALA A 99 -2.85 16.31 17.58
CA ALA A 99 -1.83 17.32 17.37
C ALA A 99 -2.54 18.59 16.90
N LYS A 100 -2.53 19.63 17.73
CA LYS A 100 -3.01 20.94 17.32
C LYS A 100 -2.06 21.38 16.21
N GLU A 101 -2.54 21.41 14.98
CA GLU A 101 -1.82 22.09 13.91
C GLU A 101 -1.66 23.56 14.35
N GLU A 102 -0.44 23.92 14.76
CA GLU A 102 -0.08 25.32 14.96
C GLU A 102 -0.10 25.99 13.58
N VAL A 103 -1.25 26.53 13.21
CA VAL A 103 -1.39 27.45 12.09
C VAL A 103 -0.56 28.68 12.43
N LYS A 104 0.67 28.74 11.92
CA LYS A 104 1.46 29.96 11.96
C LYS A 104 0.81 30.98 11.02
N PRO A 105 0.46 32.19 11.49
CA PRO A 105 0.04 33.25 10.59
C PRO A 105 1.24 33.66 9.73
N HIS A 106 1.03 33.68 8.41
CA HIS A 106 1.93 34.29 7.45
C HIS A 106 1.90 35.81 7.55
#